data_AF-A0AAV6EGQ1-F1
#
_entry.id   AF-A0AAV6EGQ1-F1
#
_cell.length_a   1.000
_cell.length_b   1.000
_cell.length_c   1.000
_cell.angle_alpha   90.00
_cell.angle_beta   90.00
_cell.angle_gamma   90.00
#
_symmetry.space_group_name_H-M   'P 1'
#
loop_
_entity.id
_entity.type
_entity.pdbx_description
1 polymer ?
#
loop_
_entity_poly.entity_id
_entity_poly.type
_entity_poly.pdbx_seq_one_letter_code
_entity_poly.pdbx_strand_id
1 'polypeptide(L)' 'MLSFIVPVFYKDYNSFIYDRAVELINKFSNHPKIEIVIADASKNPNLIANAGNIKIIYTYSGDR' A
#
# COMPACT_ATOMS: atom_id res chain seq x y z
N MET A 1 -17.01 -7.40 -7.21
CA MET A 1 -15.61 -7.07 -6.87
C MET A 1 -15.67 -6.04 -5.77
N LEU A 2 -14.92 -6.24 -4.67
CA LEU A 2 -14.89 -5.31 -3.54
C LEU A 2 -13.53 -4.62 -3.54
N SER A 3 -13.52 -3.29 -3.51
CA SER A 3 -12.28 -2.50 -3.49
C SER A 3 -12.08 -1.90 -2.10
N PHE A 4 -10.88 -2.04 -1.56
CA PHE A 4 -10.45 -1.37 -0.33
C PHE A 4 -9.45 -0.28 -0.65
N ILE A 5 -9.65 0.91 -0.06
CA ILE A 5 -8.68 1.99 -0.12
C ILE A 5 -8.00 2.05 1.25
N VAL A 6 -6.68 1.89 1.25
CA VAL A 6 -5.88 1.83 2.49
C VAL A 6 -4.84 2.95 2.45
N PRO A 7 -5.01 4.01 3.24
CA PRO A 7 -3.99 5.02 3.38
C PRO A 7 -2.84 4.47 4.23
N VAL A 8 -1.61 4.70 3.79
CA VAL A 8 -0.41 4.19 4.46
C VAL A 8 0.58 5.33 4.67
N PHE A 9 1.08 5.42 5.91
CA PHE A 9 2.08 6.39 6.33
C PHE A 9 3.10 5.67 7.20
N TYR A 10 4.35 5.57 6.71
CA TYR A 10 5.45 5.03 7.48
C TYR A 10 6.69 5.92 7.35
N LYS A 11 7.61 5.76 8.32
CA LYS A 11 8.85 6.53 8.35
C LYS A 11 9.89 5.93 7.41
N ASP A 12 10.04 4.61 7.48
CA ASP A 12 11.04 3.82 6.77
C ASP A 12 10.65 2.33 6.76
N TYR A 13 11.51 1.49 6.17
CA TYR A 13 11.34 0.04 6.04
C TYR A 13 11.27 -0.74 7.36
N ASN A 14 11.70 -0.15 8.48
CA ASN A 14 11.66 -0.81 9.80
C ASN A 14 10.39 -0.44 10.58
N SER A 15 9.50 0.35 9.97
CA SER A 15 8.27 0.79 10.61
C SER A 15 7.25 -0.34 10.62
N PHE A 16 6.59 -0.55 11.77
CA PHE A 16 5.50 -1.53 11.89
C PHE A 16 4.42 -1.38 10.80
N ILE A 17 4.08 -0.15 10.42
CA ILE A 17 3.11 0.12 9.36
C ILE A 17 3.60 -0.35 7.98
N TYR A 18 4.91 -0.23 7.69
CA TYR A 18 5.50 -0.74 6.46
C TYR A 18 5.34 -2.26 6.40
N ASP A 19 5.73 -2.97 7.47
CA ASP A 19 5.61 -4.43 7.55
C ASP A 19 4.17 -4.90 7.35
N ARG A 20 3.19 -4.20 7.96
CA ARG A 20 1.76 -4.53 7.81
C ARG A 20 1.24 -4.23 6.42
N ALA A 21 1.72 -3.19 5.76
CA ALA A 21 1.37 -2.91 4.37
C ALA A 21 1.91 -3.99 3.43
N VAL A 22 3.15 -4.46 3.64
CA VAL A 22 3.72 -5.58 2.88
C VAL A 22 2.95 -6.87 3.12
N GLU A 23 2.59 -7.18 4.37
CA GLU A 23 1.77 -8.34 4.71
C GLU A 23 0.39 -8.28 4.01
N LEU A 24 -0.25 -7.11 4.03
CA LEU A 24 -1.52 -6.88 3.34
C LEU A 24 -1.40 -7.13 1.84
N ILE A 25 -0.36 -6.59 1.20
CA ILE A 25 -0.10 -6.81 -0.23
C ILE A 25 -0.01 -8.32 -0.49
N ASN A 26 0.88 -9.01 0.22
CA ASN A 26 1.12 -10.43 0.05
C ASN A 26 -0.14 -11.28 0.25
N LYS A 27 -0.95 -10.96 1.26
CA LYS A 27 -2.17 -11.69 1.58
C LYS A 27 -3.23 -11.62 0.49
N PHE A 28 -3.29 -10.52 -0.26
CA PHE A 28 -4.34 -10.27 -1.23
C PHE A 28 -3.88 -10.29 -2.70
N SER A 29 -2.58 -10.46 -2.98
CA SER A 29 -2.00 -10.49 -4.33
C SER A 29 -2.66 -11.47 -5.31
N ASN A 30 -3.29 -12.53 -4.82
CA ASN A 30 -3.94 -13.54 -5.67
C ASN A 30 -5.45 -13.66 -5.38
N HIS A 31 -6.04 -12.70 -4.67
CA HIS A 31 -7.43 -12.81 -4.25
C HIS A 31 -8.40 -12.48 -5.40
N PRO A 32 -9.31 -13.39 -5.80
CA PRO A 32 -10.04 -13.29 -7.07
C PRO A 32 -11.16 -12.23 -7.09
N LYS A 33 -11.53 -11.69 -5.93
CA LYS A 33 -12.68 -10.79 -5.77
C LYS A 33 -12.37 -9.47 -5.07
N ILE A 34 -11.13 -9.28 -4.63
CA ILE A 34 -10.71 -8.13 -3.84
C ILE A 34 -9.66 -7.34 -4.61
N GLU A 35 -9.91 -6.05 -4.73
CA GLU A 35 -8.92 -5.06 -5.19
C GLU A 35 -8.44 -4.26 -3.98
N ILE A 36 -7.13 -3.99 -3.92
CA ILE A 36 -6.56 -3.09 -2.92
C ILE A 36 -5.95 -1.89 -3.62
N VAL A 37 -6.34 -0.71 -3.17
CA VAL A 37 -5.71 0.56 -3.55
C VAL A 37 -4.98 1.11 -2.33
N ILE A 38 -3.66 1.10 -2.36
CA ILE A 38 -2.81 1.64 -1.30
C ILE A 38 -2.48 3.09 -1.66
N ALA A 39 -2.94 4.04 -0.85
CA ALA A 39 -2.51 5.43 -0.95
C ALA A 39 -1.29 5.62 -0.03
N ASP A 40 -0.10 5.45 -0.59
CA ASP A 40 1.15 5.61 0.14
C ASP A 40 1.52 7.10 0.19
N ALA A 41 1.36 7.70 1.36
CA ALA A 41 1.66 9.09 1.64
C ALA A 41 2.92 9.25 2.49
N SER A 42 3.74 8.20 2.57
CA SER A 42 5.01 8.21 3.28
C SER A 42 5.99 9.17 2.61
N LYS A 43 6.80 9.87 3.40
CA LYS A 43 7.79 10.84 2.88
C LYS A 43 8.77 10.22 1.87
N ASN A 44 9.15 8.96 2.10
CA ASN A 44 9.94 8.14 1.19
C ASN A 44 9.12 6.88 0.86
N PRO A 45 8.20 6.95 -0.13
CA PRO A 45 7.37 5.81 -0.48
C PRO A 45 8.20 4.76 -1.20
N ASN A 46 7.99 3.50 -0.82
CA ASN A 46 8.85 2.36 -1.18
C ASN A 46 8.07 1.04 -1.24
N LEU A 47 6.74 1.05 -1.05
CA LEU A 47 5.92 -0.13 -1.24
C LEU A 47 5.87 -0.51 -2.71
N ILE A 48 5.98 -1.80 -3.00
CA ILE A 48 5.91 -2.33 -4.37
C ILE A 48 4.93 -3.49 -4.38
N ALA A 49 4.09 -3.54 -5.42
CA ALA A 49 3.20 -4.67 -5.67
C ALA A 49 3.21 -5.00 -7.17
N ASN A 50 3.35 -6.28 -7.50
CA ASN A 50 3.32 -6.78 -8.87
C ASN A 50 1.97 -7.42 -9.24
N ALA A 51 1.07 -7.56 -8.27
CA ALA A 51 -0.24 -8.18 -8.45
C ALA A 51 -1.20 -7.21 -9.15
N GLY A 52 -1.90 -7.69 -10.19
CA GLY A 52 -2.79 -6.84 -11.00
C GLY A 52 -4.02 -6.28 -10.26
N ASN A 53 -4.41 -6.90 -9.14
CA ASN A 53 -5.50 -6.44 -8.27
C ASN A 53 -5.02 -5.51 -7.13
N ILE A 54 -3.74 -5.15 -7.11
CA ILE A 54 -3.17 -4.23 -6.12
C ILE A 54 -2.62 -3.02 -6.86
N LYS A 55 -3.12 -1.84 -6.50
CA LYS A 55 -2.67 -0.56 -7.05
C LYS A 55 -2.06 0.25 -5.93
N ILE A 56 -0.89 0.82 -6.17
CA ILE A 56 -0.23 1.72 -5.21
C ILE A 56 -0.20 3.10 -5.85
N ILE A 57 -0.75 4.09 -5.13
CA ILE A 57 -0.75 5.50 -5.51
C ILE A 57 0.15 6.22 -4.53
N TYR A 58 1.22 6.84 -5.04
CA TYR A 58 2.13 7.64 -4.24
C TYR A 58 1.57 9.06 -4.12
N THR A 59 1.30 9.50 -2.90
CA THR A 59 0.49 10.69 -2.61
C THR A 59 1.18 11.70 -1.69
N TYR A 60 2.45 11.48 -1.34
CA TYR A 60 3.20 12.45 -0.54
C TYR A 60 3.29 13.80 -1.27
N SER A 61 2.56 14.79 -0.73
CA SER A 61 2.75 16.20 -1.01
C SER A 61 3.55 16.75 0.17
N GLY A 62 4.71 17.35 -0.09
CA GLY A 62 5.52 18.00 0.94
C GLY A 62 4.91 19.32 1.43
N ASP A 63 3.58 19.46 1.32
CA ASP A 63 2.83 20.64 1.68
C ASP A 63 2.92 20.80 3.20
N ARG A 64 3.59 21.88 3.61
CA ARG A 64 3.82 22.26 5.01
C ARG A 64 2.78 23.27 5.47
#